data_AF-A0A916AXP8-F1
#
_entry.id   AF-A0A916AXP8-F1
#
_cell.length_a   1.000
_cell.length_b   1.000
_cell.length_c   1.000
_cell.angle_alpha   90.00
_cell.angle_beta   90.00
_cell.angle_gamma   90.00
#
_symmetry.space_group_name_H-M   'P 1'
#
loop_
_entity.id
_entity.type
_entity.pdbx_description
1 polymer ?
#
loop_
_entity_poly.entity_id
_entity_poly.type
_entity_poly.pdbx_seq_one_letter_code
_entity_poly.pdbx_strand_id
1 'polypeptide(L)'
;MTIERLQPVKFEPQEQALRYILASTEFGVLVPVSDGIYLLRMPMDLGLDHINVYLLEDNDGWYVVDTGLASDKVRDIWTRIAVDCFANKPLKGLICTHFHYDHASLADWLMKTFNIPLYMTSGEYLWMRTLAESRQKRVKETLNPFYLSHGVPSEVIDKILAMVEQDTLSALYPTKYCRVREGDVFTIGERSWRVIIGEGHSPEHICLYHAQDGLLIAGDQLLPDISSSIFVNEIEPDADPLRGWLASLNKLSALPDDTQVLPSHGGLFVGIQQRSKELHTLHQKRLNRLLDTLKDQGDCSLYQLMRSLFSREMNAMNTMLALGETAAHINYLLNKKKLEKQISADKGEITYRLTFAIDSLT
;
A
#
# COMPACT_ATOMS: atom_id res chain seq x y z
N MET A 1 -11.58 -24.78 10.37
CA MET A 1 -12.13 -23.47 10.77
C MET A 1 -11.66 -22.46 9.75
N THR A 2 -12.55 -22.05 8.86
CA THR A 2 -12.23 -21.19 7.71
C THR A 2 -12.13 -19.75 8.20
N ILE A 3 -10.90 -19.25 8.35
CA ILE A 3 -10.62 -17.85 8.70
C ILE A 3 -10.93 -17.02 7.44
N GLU A 4 -12.10 -16.37 7.39
CA GLU A 4 -12.41 -15.44 6.32
C GLU A 4 -11.64 -14.13 6.52
N ARG A 5 -10.92 -13.76 5.47
CA ARG A 5 -10.03 -12.59 5.36
C ARG A 5 -10.86 -11.29 5.39
N LEU A 6 -10.22 -10.15 5.62
CA LEU A 6 -10.63 -8.92 4.90
C LEU A 6 -10.55 -9.29 3.42
N GLN A 7 -11.64 -9.82 2.87
CA GLN A 7 -11.76 -10.03 1.44
C GLN A 7 -11.57 -8.62 0.84
N PRO A 8 -10.69 -8.46 -0.15
CA PRO A 8 -10.70 -7.22 -0.90
C PRO A 8 -12.14 -6.97 -1.35
N VAL A 9 -12.60 -5.72 -1.21
CA VAL A 9 -13.96 -5.36 -1.62
C VAL A 9 -14.08 -5.67 -3.11
N LYS A 10 -14.75 -6.78 -3.45
CA LYS A 10 -15.05 -7.12 -4.85
C LYS A 10 -16.06 -6.10 -5.34
N PHE A 11 -15.67 -5.36 -6.37
CA PHE A 11 -16.51 -4.34 -6.99
C PHE A 11 -17.68 -5.03 -7.69
N GLU A 12 -18.89 -4.47 -7.59
CA GLU A 12 -20.00 -4.90 -8.43
C GLU A 12 -19.70 -4.55 -9.89
N PRO A 13 -20.09 -5.39 -10.88
CA PRO A 13 -19.81 -5.12 -12.28
C PRO A 13 -20.47 -3.80 -12.72
N GLN A 14 -19.66 -2.82 -13.16
CA GLN A 14 -20.15 -1.56 -13.76
C GLN A 14 -20.20 -1.64 -15.29
N GLU A 15 -20.90 -0.68 -15.92
CA GLU A 15 -21.18 -0.59 -17.38
C GLU A 15 -19.94 -0.65 -18.30
N GLN A 16 -18.73 -0.41 -17.78
CA GLN A 16 -17.46 -0.70 -18.45
C GLN A 16 -16.51 -1.41 -17.49
N ALA A 17 -16.42 -2.74 -17.61
CA ALA A 17 -15.44 -3.53 -16.87
C ALA A 17 -14.01 -3.18 -17.32
N LEU A 18 -13.05 -3.25 -16.39
CA LEU A 18 -11.63 -3.13 -16.72
C LEU A 18 -11.26 -4.12 -17.83
N ARG A 19 -10.48 -3.66 -18.81
CA ARG A 19 -9.99 -4.54 -19.87
C ARG A 19 -8.65 -5.13 -19.43
N TYR A 20 -8.65 -6.40 -19.04
CA TYR A 20 -7.40 -7.10 -18.69
C TYR A 20 -6.60 -7.44 -19.94
N ILE A 21 -5.35 -6.99 -19.97
CA ILE A 21 -4.35 -7.35 -20.99
C ILE A 21 -3.78 -8.72 -20.67
N LEU A 22 -3.56 -8.98 -19.37
CA LEU A 22 -3.02 -10.24 -18.86
C LEU A 22 -3.59 -10.49 -17.46
N ALA A 23 -4.42 -11.52 -17.31
CA ALA A 23 -5.11 -11.80 -16.05
C ALA A 23 -4.19 -12.38 -14.96
N SER A 24 -3.29 -13.31 -15.33
CA SER A 24 -2.36 -13.96 -14.41
C SER A 24 -1.21 -14.64 -15.16
N THR A 25 -0.12 -14.93 -14.46
CA THR A 25 1.02 -15.70 -14.95
C THR A 25 1.42 -16.78 -13.94
N GLU A 26 2.23 -17.74 -14.36
CA GLU A 26 2.80 -18.76 -13.47
C GLU A 26 3.84 -18.15 -12.52
N PHE A 27 3.95 -18.71 -11.31
CA PHE A 27 4.90 -18.22 -10.32
C PHE A 27 6.35 -18.46 -10.73
N GLY A 28 7.15 -17.41 -10.61
CA GLY A 28 8.58 -17.43 -10.90
C GLY A 28 8.92 -17.54 -12.39
N VAL A 29 7.94 -17.53 -13.30
CA VAL A 29 8.16 -17.52 -14.75
C VAL A 29 8.19 -16.08 -15.22
N LEU A 30 9.25 -15.72 -15.97
CA LEU A 30 9.42 -14.41 -16.55
C LEU A 30 8.59 -14.31 -17.84
N VAL A 31 7.61 -13.40 -17.87
CA VAL A 31 6.67 -13.25 -18.99
C VAL A 31 6.84 -11.87 -19.63
N PRO A 32 7.13 -11.77 -20.94
CA PRO A 32 7.18 -10.48 -21.63
C PRO A 32 5.79 -9.85 -21.68
N VAL A 33 5.67 -8.60 -21.27
CA VAL A 33 4.40 -7.83 -21.28
C VAL A 33 4.44 -6.63 -22.21
N SER A 34 5.64 -6.18 -22.57
CA SER A 34 5.93 -5.22 -23.64
C SER A 34 7.41 -5.38 -24.01
N ASP A 35 7.86 -4.81 -25.13
CA ASP A 35 9.24 -4.97 -25.61
C ASP A 35 10.23 -4.55 -24.53
N GLY A 36 11.11 -5.45 -24.07
CA GLY A 36 12.07 -5.15 -22.99
C GLY A 36 11.45 -4.98 -21.59
N ILE A 37 10.19 -5.34 -21.39
CA ILE A 37 9.49 -5.25 -20.09
C ILE A 37 8.89 -6.61 -19.78
N TYR A 38 9.26 -7.14 -18.62
CA TYR A 38 8.89 -8.48 -18.22
C TYR A 38 8.24 -8.46 -16.84
N LEU A 39 7.18 -9.24 -16.71
CA LEU A 39 6.49 -9.51 -15.46
C LEU A 39 7.03 -10.80 -14.85
N LEU A 40 7.37 -10.75 -13.57
CA LEU A 40 7.71 -11.91 -12.75
C LEU A 40 6.75 -11.96 -11.56
N ARG A 41 5.85 -12.94 -11.56
CA ARG A 41 4.88 -13.11 -10.46
C ARG A 41 5.52 -13.94 -9.35
N MET A 42 5.69 -13.34 -8.19
CA MET A 42 6.29 -13.97 -7.01
C MET A 42 5.20 -14.49 -6.07
N PRO A 43 5.37 -15.68 -5.47
CA PRO A 43 4.43 -16.21 -4.48
C PRO A 43 4.57 -15.47 -3.14
N MET A 44 3.44 -15.32 -2.43
CA MET A 44 3.39 -14.77 -1.08
C MET A 44 2.59 -15.68 -0.14
N ASP A 45 3.11 -15.89 1.05
CA ASP A 45 2.43 -16.65 2.12
C ASP A 45 1.71 -15.69 3.09
N LEU A 46 1.00 -14.68 2.53
CA LEU A 46 0.26 -13.66 3.28
C LEU A 46 -1.23 -13.66 2.91
N GLY A 47 -1.96 -12.60 3.28
CA GLY A 47 -3.38 -12.42 2.92
C GLY A 47 -3.61 -12.33 1.41
N LEU A 48 -2.62 -11.80 0.68
CA LEU A 48 -2.48 -11.89 -0.77
C LEU A 48 -1.48 -13.01 -1.09
N ASP A 49 -1.74 -13.77 -2.15
CA ASP A 49 -0.95 -14.95 -2.54
C ASP A 49 0.20 -14.64 -3.50
N HIS A 50 0.31 -13.40 -3.96
CA HIS A 50 1.33 -12.99 -4.92
C HIS A 50 1.62 -11.50 -4.94
N ILE A 51 2.80 -11.16 -5.47
CA ILE A 51 3.17 -9.83 -5.97
C ILE A 51 3.73 -9.96 -7.39
N ASN A 52 3.47 -8.96 -8.22
CA ASN A 52 4.06 -8.75 -9.53
C ASN A 52 5.30 -7.86 -9.37
N VAL A 53 6.49 -8.36 -9.74
CA VAL A 53 7.71 -7.55 -9.87
C VAL A 53 8.06 -7.42 -11.35
N TYR A 54 8.75 -6.34 -11.71
CA TYR A 54 9.02 -6.02 -13.12
C TYR A 54 10.51 -5.99 -13.41
N LEU A 55 10.93 -6.66 -14.49
CA LEU A 55 12.28 -6.57 -15.02
C LEU A 55 12.25 -5.70 -16.28
N LEU A 56 13.11 -4.68 -16.29
CA LEU A 56 13.24 -3.72 -17.37
C LEU A 56 14.60 -3.92 -18.03
N GLU A 57 14.57 -4.30 -19.30
CA GLU A 57 15.78 -4.50 -20.10
C GLU A 57 16.37 -3.16 -20.50
N ASP A 58 17.66 -2.99 -20.22
CA ASP A 58 18.46 -1.89 -20.70
C ASP A 58 19.41 -2.35 -21.82
N ASN A 59 20.05 -1.39 -22.49
CA ASN A 59 21.00 -1.66 -23.56
C ASN A 59 22.18 -2.53 -23.09
N ASP A 60 22.67 -2.30 -21.87
CA ASP A 60 23.84 -2.95 -21.27
C ASP A 60 23.55 -3.66 -19.95
N GLY A 61 22.29 -3.87 -19.58
CA GLY A 61 21.95 -4.45 -18.28
C GLY A 61 20.45 -4.58 -18.04
N TRP A 62 20.08 -4.68 -16.76
CA TRP A 62 18.68 -4.75 -16.31
C TRP A 62 18.42 -3.82 -15.14
N TYR A 63 17.19 -3.38 -14.99
CA TYR A 63 16.65 -2.83 -13.76
C TYR A 63 15.51 -3.71 -13.26
N VAL A 64 15.37 -3.82 -11.95
CA VAL A 64 14.25 -4.51 -11.30
C VAL A 64 13.41 -3.48 -10.57
N VAL A 65 12.09 -3.62 -10.66
CA VAL A 65 11.11 -2.89 -9.85
C VAL A 65 10.50 -3.87 -8.85
N ASP A 66 10.71 -3.61 -7.56
CA ASP A 66 10.29 -4.38 -6.40
C ASP A 66 10.92 -5.79 -6.26
N THR A 67 10.84 -6.36 -5.05
CA THR A 67 11.69 -7.51 -4.69
C THR A 67 10.96 -8.83 -4.44
N GLY A 68 9.68 -8.80 -4.09
CA GLY A 68 9.03 -9.92 -3.43
C GLY A 68 9.37 -9.99 -1.93
N LEU A 69 8.68 -10.89 -1.22
CA LEU A 69 8.91 -11.15 0.21
C LEU A 69 10.28 -11.78 0.49
N ALA A 70 10.84 -11.45 1.65
CA ALA A 70 12.07 -12.05 2.16
C ALA A 70 11.88 -13.50 2.62
N SER A 71 11.71 -14.42 1.67
CA SER A 71 11.59 -15.86 1.90
C SER A 71 12.59 -16.64 1.05
N ASP A 72 12.91 -17.87 1.47
CA ASP A 72 13.79 -18.75 0.70
C ASP A 72 13.21 -19.07 -0.67
N LYS A 73 11.89 -19.27 -0.76
CA LYS A 73 11.18 -19.50 -2.02
C LYS A 73 11.38 -18.36 -3.03
N VAL A 74 11.34 -17.11 -2.58
CA VAL A 74 11.56 -15.93 -3.44
C VAL A 74 13.05 -15.78 -3.79
N ARG A 75 13.97 -16.06 -2.86
CA ARG A 75 15.43 -16.07 -3.12
C ARG A 75 15.81 -17.12 -4.18
N ASP A 76 15.20 -18.30 -4.14
CA ASP A 76 15.42 -19.36 -5.11
C ASP A 76 14.98 -18.92 -6.52
N ILE A 77 13.83 -18.25 -6.63
CA ILE A 77 13.35 -17.66 -7.89
C ILE A 77 14.37 -16.63 -8.41
N TRP A 78 14.81 -15.69 -7.57
CA TRP A 78 15.81 -14.69 -7.97
C TRP A 78 17.14 -15.32 -8.41
N THR A 79 17.58 -16.37 -7.71
CA THR A 79 18.82 -17.08 -8.07
C THR A 79 18.71 -17.72 -9.45
N ARG A 80 17.55 -18.33 -9.78
CA ARG A 80 17.28 -18.86 -11.12
C ARG A 80 17.25 -17.75 -12.17
N ILE A 81 16.49 -16.67 -11.92
CA ILE A 81 16.41 -15.53 -12.85
C ILE A 81 17.78 -14.91 -13.10
N ALA A 82 18.66 -14.85 -12.09
CA ALA A 82 20.00 -14.35 -12.27
C ALA A 82 20.86 -15.21 -13.20
N VAL A 83 20.74 -16.54 -13.11
CA VAL A 83 21.41 -17.47 -14.04
C VAL A 83 20.87 -17.30 -15.46
N ASP A 84 19.55 -17.20 -15.59
CA ASP A 84 18.89 -17.21 -16.91
C ASP A 84 19.00 -15.86 -17.63
N CYS A 85 18.93 -14.74 -16.90
CA CYS A 85 18.79 -13.40 -17.48
C CYS A 85 20.02 -12.51 -17.25
N PHE A 86 20.66 -12.59 -16.08
CA PHE A 86 21.70 -11.63 -15.70
C PHE A 86 23.12 -12.07 -16.08
N ALA A 87 23.28 -13.28 -16.62
CA ALA A 87 24.59 -13.79 -17.04
C ALA A 87 25.21 -13.00 -18.20
N ASN A 88 24.39 -12.51 -19.14
CA ASN A 88 24.88 -11.79 -20.32
C ASN A 88 24.77 -10.26 -20.19
N LYS A 89 23.83 -9.78 -19.38
CA LYS A 89 23.57 -8.37 -19.10
C LYS A 89 23.42 -8.23 -17.59
N PRO A 90 24.31 -7.52 -16.87
CA PRO A 90 24.25 -7.46 -15.41
C PRO A 90 23.00 -6.73 -14.92
N LEU A 91 22.55 -7.05 -13.71
CA LEU A 91 21.59 -6.20 -13.00
C LEU A 91 22.30 -4.90 -12.61
N LYS A 92 21.72 -3.75 -12.99
CA LYS A 92 22.30 -2.40 -12.80
C LYS A 92 21.72 -1.66 -11.61
N GLY A 93 20.48 -1.98 -11.22
CA GLY A 93 19.80 -1.24 -10.17
C GLY A 93 18.49 -1.89 -9.75
N LEU A 94 18.15 -1.68 -8.48
CA LEU A 94 16.86 -2.04 -7.90
C LEU A 94 16.07 -0.76 -7.63
N ILE A 95 14.83 -0.68 -8.10
CA ILE A 95 13.89 0.39 -7.78
C ILE A 95 12.83 -0.22 -6.86
N CYS A 96 12.71 0.27 -5.63
CA CYS A 96 11.59 -0.11 -4.76
C CYS A 96 10.53 0.98 -4.81
N THR A 97 9.29 0.59 -5.12
CA THR A 97 8.16 1.51 -5.19
C THR A 97 7.85 2.12 -3.83
N HIS A 98 7.84 1.29 -2.79
CA HIS A 98 7.59 1.71 -1.41
C HIS A 98 8.10 0.68 -0.39
N PHE A 99 7.97 0.98 0.91
CA PHE A 99 8.62 0.21 1.97
C PHE A 99 7.96 -1.12 2.35
N HIS A 100 6.74 -1.43 1.89
CA HIS A 100 6.05 -2.65 2.33
C HIS A 100 6.87 -3.91 2.00
N TYR A 101 6.68 -4.95 2.81
CA TYR A 101 7.59 -6.09 2.85
C TYR A 101 7.74 -6.78 1.50
N ASP A 102 6.66 -7.02 0.80
CA ASP A 102 6.65 -7.64 -0.52
C ASP A 102 7.33 -6.80 -1.60
N HIS A 103 7.51 -5.50 -1.38
CA HIS A 103 8.18 -4.61 -2.34
C HIS A 103 9.67 -4.40 -2.02
N ALA A 104 10.05 -4.40 -0.74
CA ALA A 104 11.38 -3.98 -0.31
C ALA A 104 12.12 -4.93 0.65
N SER A 105 11.48 -5.96 1.22
CA SER A 105 12.12 -6.78 2.27
C SER A 105 13.32 -7.59 1.79
N LEU A 106 13.41 -7.88 0.48
CA LEU A 106 14.57 -8.58 -0.09
C LEU A 106 15.60 -7.61 -0.72
N ALA A 107 15.41 -6.29 -0.58
CA ALA A 107 16.27 -5.29 -1.20
C ALA A 107 17.72 -5.38 -0.74
N ASP A 108 17.97 -5.52 0.57
CA ASP A 108 19.34 -5.61 1.10
C ASP A 108 20.09 -6.84 0.56
N TRP A 109 19.40 -7.98 0.43
CA TRP A 109 19.97 -9.19 -0.16
C TRP A 109 20.27 -9.01 -1.65
N LEU A 110 19.35 -8.46 -2.44
CA LEU A 110 19.58 -8.18 -3.87
C LEU A 110 20.75 -7.22 -4.08
N MET A 111 20.80 -6.13 -3.30
CA MET A 111 21.89 -5.15 -3.34
C MET A 111 23.25 -5.78 -3.09
N LYS A 112 23.37 -6.63 -2.06
CA LYS A 112 24.63 -7.28 -1.68
C LYS A 112 25.02 -8.37 -2.67
N THR A 113 24.06 -9.20 -3.09
CA THR A 113 24.29 -10.33 -4.00
C THR A 113 24.74 -9.86 -5.39
N PHE A 114 24.13 -8.80 -5.92
CA PHE A 114 24.41 -8.29 -7.26
C PHE A 114 25.27 -7.02 -7.29
N ASN A 115 25.66 -6.49 -6.13
CA ASN A 115 26.42 -5.24 -5.99
C ASN A 115 25.78 -4.05 -6.73
N ILE A 116 24.48 -3.85 -6.50
CA ILE A 116 23.68 -2.82 -7.17
C ILE A 116 23.22 -1.71 -6.21
N PRO A 117 22.96 -0.49 -6.71
CA PRO A 117 22.26 0.54 -5.96
C PRO A 117 20.77 0.21 -5.79
N LEU A 118 20.21 0.69 -4.68
CA LEU A 118 18.77 0.82 -4.47
C LEU A 118 18.35 2.24 -4.80
N TYR A 119 17.33 2.38 -5.63
CA TYR A 119 16.61 3.62 -5.90
C TYR A 119 15.29 3.60 -5.15
N MET A 120 15.08 4.60 -4.30
CA MET A 120 13.90 4.72 -3.45
C MET A 120 13.69 6.19 -3.09
N THR A 121 12.46 6.58 -2.79
CA THR A 121 12.18 7.92 -2.26
C THR A 121 12.61 8.04 -0.80
N SER A 122 12.77 9.28 -0.32
CA SER A 122 13.24 9.49 1.06
C SER A 122 12.20 9.11 2.09
N GLY A 123 10.92 9.42 1.85
CA GLY A 123 9.83 9.05 2.74
C GLY A 123 9.79 7.55 2.95
N GLU A 124 9.83 6.78 1.87
CA GLU A 124 9.79 5.31 1.91
C GLU A 124 11.03 4.73 2.58
N TYR A 125 12.22 5.18 2.20
CA TYR A 125 13.47 4.70 2.81
C TYR A 125 13.55 4.99 4.30
N LEU A 126 13.21 6.21 4.72
CA LEU A 126 13.29 6.60 6.13
C LEU A 126 12.20 5.91 6.96
N TRP A 127 11.00 5.71 6.40
CA TRP A 127 9.94 4.96 7.08
C TRP A 127 10.37 3.52 7.33
N MET A 128 10.91 2.86 6.30
CA MET A 128 11.50 1.52 6.40
C MET A 128 12.53 1.43 7.53
N ARG A 129 13.43 2.42 7.63
CA ARG A 129 14.46 2.50 8.69
C ARG A 129 13.86 2.72 10.08
N THR A 130 12.83 3.55 10.20
CA THR A 130 12.11 3.76 11.46
C THR A 130 11.39 2.50 11.93
N LEU A 131 10.78 1.74 11.01
CA LEU A 131 10.16 0.44 11.32
C LEU A 131 11.19 -0.60 11.78
N ALA A 132 12.40 -0.56 11.22
CA ALA A 132 13.51 -1.45 11.56
C ALA A 132 14.01 -1.30 13.00
N GLU A 133 14.25 -0.07 13.44
CA GLU A 133 15.08 0.20 14.63
C GLU A 133 14.29 0.11 15.95
N SER A 134 12.96 0.02 15.92
CA SER A 134 12.11 0.38 17.07
C SER A 134 11.11 -0.68 17.53
N ARG A 135 11.14 -1.92 17.03
CA ARG A 135 10.03 -2.88 17.16
C ARG A 135 9.56 -3.15 18.61
N GLN A 136 10.44 -3.62 19.49
CA GLN A 136 10.06 -3.94 20.88
C GLN A 136 9.71 -2.70 21.71
N LYS A 137 10.38 -1.57 21.45
CA LYS A 137 10.13 -0.30 22.12
C LYS A 137 8.76 0.27 21.72
N ARG A 138 8.45 0.25 20.42
CA ARG A 138 7.18 0.67 19.82
C ARG A 138 5.98 -0.10 20.40
N VAL A 139 6.08 -1.42 20.49
CA VAL A 139 5.00 -2.26 21.05
C VAL A 139 4.55 -1.76 22.43
N LYS A 140 5.51 -1.45 23.31
CA LYS A 140 5.22 -1.04 24.69
C LYS A 140 4.87 0.45 24.83
N GLU A 141 5.59 1.33 24.13
CA GLU A 141 5.52 2.77 24.38
C GLU A 141 4.47 3.51 23.52
N THR A 142 4.16 3.02 22.32
CA THR A 142 3.30 3.75 21.37
C THR A 142 2.09 2.95 20.94
N LEU A 143 2.27 1.67 20.60
CA LEU A 143 1.24 0.84 20.00
C LEU A 143 0.09 0.52 20.97
N ASN A 144 0.42 0.10 22.20
CA ASN A 144 -0.58 -0.19 23.23
C ASN A 144 -1.39 1.07 23.65
N PRO A 145 -0.76 2.21 24.02
CA PRO A 145 -1.51 3.43 24.34
C PRO A 145 -2.39 3.92 23.19
N PHE A 146 -1.93 3.78 21.94
CA PHE A 146 -2.72 4.12 20.77
C PHE A 146 -4.01 3.31 20.72
N TYR A 147 -3.96 1.97 20.77
CA TYR A 147 -5.18 1.17 20.70
C TYR A 147 -6.09 1.33 21.92
N LEU A 148 -5.50 1.44 23.12
CA LEU A 148 -6.26 1.64 24.35
C LEU A 148 -7.05 2.95 24.32
N SER A 149 -6.41 4.06 23.94
CA SER A 149 -7.09 5.36 23.82
C SER A 149 -8.17 5.37 22.74
N HIS A 150 -8.18 4.41 21.82
CA HIS A 150 -9.17 4.29 20.75
C HIS A 150 -10.30 3.29 21.05
N GLY A 151 -10.42 2.85 22.30
CA GLY A 151 -11.51 2.00 22.79
C GLY A 151 -11.42 0.55 22.30
N VAL A 152 -10.21 0.09 21.93
CA VAL A 152 -9.99 -1.31 21.51
C VAL A 152 -9.97 -2.21 22.75
N PRO A 153 -10.72 -3.33 22.79
CA PRO A 153 -10.72 -4.25 23.91
C PRO A 153 -9.33 -4.85 24.17
N SER A 154 -8.95 -5.04 25.43
CA SER A 154 -7.62 -5.54 25.82
C SER A 154 -7.27 -6.88 25.16
N GLU A 155 -8.23 -7.80 25.04
CA GLU A 155 -8.03 -9.09 24.37
C GLU A 155 -7.67 -8.98 22.88
N VAL A 156 -8.13 -7.91 22.22
CA VAL A 156 -7.81 -7.61 20.81
C VAL A 156 -6.43 -6.97 20.73
N ILE A 157 -6.11 -6.06 21.66
CA ILE A 157 -4.79 -5.45 21.78
C ILE A 157 -3.73 -6.54 21.98
N ASP A 158 -3.92 -7.45 22.93
CA ASP A 158 -2.96 -8.52 23.24
C ASP A 158 -2.65 -9.39 22.01
N LYS A 159 -3.67 -9.71 21.20
CA LYS A 159 -3.49 -10.45 19.94
C LYS A 159 -2.68 -9.66 18.91
N ILE A 160 -2.94 -8.36 18.78
CA ILE A 160 -2.18 -7.48 17.88
C ILE A 160 -0.72 -7.38 18.33
N LEU A 161 -0.49 -7.13 19.63
CA LEU A 161 0.86 -7.01 20.18
C LEU A 161 1.65 -8.31 20.00
N ALA A 162 1.05 -9.47 20.31
CA ALA A 162 1.70 -10.77 20.14
C ALA A 162 2.09 -11.04 18.68
N MET A 163 1.21 -10.68 17.72
CA MET A 163 1.52 -10.79 16.29
C MET A 163 2.67 -9.87 15.88
N VAL A 164 2.66 -8.61 16.33
CA VAL A 164 3.73 -7.64 16.04
C VAL A 164 5.04 -8.08 16.69
N GLU A 165 5.04 -8.72 17.86
CA GLU A 165 6.27 -9.24 18.47
C GLU A 165 6.86 -10.43 17.71
N GLN A 166 6.01 -11.23 17.03
CA GLN A 166 6.40 -12.44 16.32
C GLN A 166 6.80 -12.25 14.85
N ASP A 167 6.48 -11.12 14.23
CA ASP A 167 6.82 -10.93 12.82
C ASP A 167 8.35 -10.75 12.63
N THR A 168 8.93 -11.61 11.80
CA THR A 168 10.38 -11.74 11.56
C THR A 168 10.80 -11.22 10.18
N LEU A 169 9.86 -10.71 9.37
CA LEU A 169 10.12 -10.20 8.01
C LEU A 169 10.99 -8.93 8.01
N SER A 170 11.27 -8.37 9.19
CA SER A 170 11.98 -7.10 9.42
C SER A 170 13.49 -7.23 9.64
N ALA A 171 14.15 -8.32 9.25
CA ALA A 171 15.49 -8.61 9.76
C ALA A 171 16.65 -7.86 9.06
N LEU A 172 16.50 -7.41 7.81
CA LEU A 172 17.61 -6.79 7.05
C LEU A 172 17.10 -5.64 6.17
N TYR A 173 17.61 -4.43 6.42
CA TYR A 173 17.24 -3.24 5.66
C TYR A 173 18.46 -2.60 4.99
N PRO A 174 18.30 -2.10 3.75
CA PRO A 174 19.33 -1.35 3.05
C PRO A 174 19.93 -0.20 3.88
N THR A 175 21.25 -0.13 3.97
CA THR A 175 21.96 0.93 4.72
C THR A 175 22.26 2.19 3.89
N LYS A 176 22.05 2.13 2.58
CA LYS A 176 22.25 3.22 1.63
C LYS A 176 21.20 3.15 0.51
N TYR A 177 20.86 4.28 -0.07
CA TYR A 177 19.94 4.38 -1.20
C TYR A 177 20.31 5.60 -2.08
N CYS A 178 19.89 5.55 -3.34
CA CYS A 178 19.88 6.64 -4.29
C CYS A 178 18.48 7.27 -4.24
N ARG A 179 18.39 8.52 -3.81
CA ARG A 179 17.12 9.20 -3.63
C ARG A 179 16.45 9.47 -4.98
N VAL A 180 15.19 9.07 -5.07
CA VAL A 180 14.25 9.39 -6.16
C VAL A 180 13.30 10.50 -5.72
N ARG A 181 12.87 11.35 -6.66
CA ARG A 181 11.90 12.43 -6.46
C ARG A 181 10.84 12.45 -7.57
N GLU A 182 9.71 13.10 -7.29
CA GLU A 182 8.70 13.44 -8.30
C GLU A 182 9.34 14.09 -9.53
N GLY A 183 8.98 13.61 -10.73
CA GLY A 183 9.47 14.12 -12.00
C GLY A 183 10.86 13.66 -12.41
N ASP A 184 11.61 12.94 -11.55
CA ASP A 184 12.86 12.29 -11.95
C ASP A 184 12.58 11.32 -13.13
N VAL A 185 13.59 11.11 -13.98
CA VAL A 185 13.46 10.26 -15.17
C VAL A 185 14.51 9.16 -15.13
N PHE A 186 14.06 7.91 -15.23
CA PHE A 186 14.92 6.77 -15.51
C PHE A 186 14.92 6.50 -17.02
N THR A 187 16.10 6.57 -17.63
CA THR A 187 16.28 6.10 -19.01
C THR A 187 16.72 4.64 -18.96
N ILE A 188 15.85 3.74 -19.41
CA ILE A 188 16.07 2.29 -19.40
C ILE A 188 15.69 1.73 -20.77
N GLY A 189 16.68 1.22 -21.50
CA GLY A 189 16.56 0.91 -22.92
C GLY A 189 16.21 2.17 -23.71
N GLU A 190 15.23 2.07 -24.60
CA GLU A 190 14.72 3.20 -25.39
C GLU A 190 13.65 4.04 -24.66
N ARG A 191 13.32 3.70 -23.41
CA ARG A 191 12.24 4.34 -22.65
C ARG A 191 12.75 5.33 -21.62
N SER A 192 12.05 6.47 -21.56
CA SER A 192 12.14 7.42 -20.47
C SER A 192 10.96 7.24 -19.52
N TRP A 193 11.22 6.69 -18.34
CA TRP A 193 10.24 6.48 -17.27
C TRP A 193 10.23 7.68 -16.33
N ARG A 194 9.18 8.48 -16.39
CA ARG A 194 8.97 9.58 -15.46
C ARG A 194 8.39 9.05 -14.15
N VAL A 195 9.01 9.44 -13.05
CA VAL A 195 8.53 9.18 -11.71
C VAL A 195 7.30 10.04 -11.43
N ILE A 196 6.23 9.41 -11.00
CA ILE A 196 5.02 10.04 -10.47
C ILE A 196 4.89 9.59 -9.02
N ILE A 197 4.90 10.51 -8.07
CA ILE A 197 4.75 10.17 -6.66
C ILE A 197 3.28 10.07 -6.28
N GLY A 198 2.94 8.95 -5.64
CA GLY A 198 1.69 8.72 -4.95
C GLY A 198 1.85 8.87 -3.44
N GLU A 199 0.79 9.28 -2.78
CA GLU A 199 0.67 9.37 -1.33
C GLU A 199 -0.56 8.60 -0.85
N GLY A 200 -0.61 8.32 0.45
CA GLY A 200 -1.77 7.79 1.15
C GLY A 200 -1.68 6.29 1.42
N HIS A 201 -1.31 5.47 0.43
CA HIS A 201 -0.99 4.07 0.67
C HIS A 201 0.32 3.92 1.47
N SER A 202 1.33 4.69 1.06
CA SER A 202 2.61 4.84 1.74
C SER A 202 3.09 6.31 1.62
N PRO A 203 4.15 6.71 2.35
CA PRO A 203 4.54 8.11 2.48
C PRO A 203 4.93 8.84 1.18
N GLU A 204 5.61 8.18 0.24
CA GLU A 204 6.18 8.79 -0.97
C GLU A 204 6.33 7.71 -2.08
N HIS A 205 5.23 7.04 -2.44
CA HIS A 205 5.19 5.87 -3.33
C HIS A 205 5.62 6.20 -4.77
N ILE A 206 6.54 5.43 -5.37
CA ILE A 206 6.95 5.59 -6.77
C ILE A 206 5.97 4.87 -7.70
N CYS A 207 5.38 5.60 -8.65
CA CYS A 207 4.90 5.04 -9.91
C CYS A 207 5.86 5.42 -11.04
N LEU A 208 6.04 4.54 -12.03
CA LEU A 208 6.87 4.81 -13.22
C LEU A 208 5.99 4.87 -14.46
N TYR A 209 5.96 6.03 -15.12
CA TYR A 209 5.14 6.26 -16.30
C TYR A 209 6.00 6.52 -17.54
N HIS A 210 5.76 5.74 -18.59
CA HIS A 210 6.31 5.98 -19.91
C HIS A 210 5.21 6.42 -20.87
N ALA A 211 5.28 7.69 -21.28
CA ALA A 211 4.18 8.34 -22.00
C ALA A 211 4.01 7.85 -23.44
N GLN A 212 5.12 7.59 -24.14
CA GLN A 212 5.11 7.25 -25.57
C GLN A 212 4.40 5.92 -25.84
N ASP A 213 4.60 4.92 -24.97
CA ASP A 213 3.92 3.62 -25.09
C ASP A 213 2.66 3.50 -24.20
N GLY A 214 2.35 4.55 -23.41
CA GLY A 214 1.22 4.53 -22.49
C GLY A 214 1.33 3.44 -21.42
N LEU A 215 2.49 3.29 -20.77
CA LEU A 215 2.74 2.26 -19.76
C LEU A 215 2.89 2.89 -18.38
N LEU A 216 2.20 2.33 -17.38
CA LEU A 216 2.30 2.75 -15.98
C LEU A 216 2.60 1.55 -15.07
N ILE A 217 3.81 1.49 -14.50
CA ILE A 217 4.07 0.63 -13.33
C ILE A 217 3.52 1.37 -12.11
N ALA A 218 2.37 0.93 -11.63
CA ALA A 218 1.58 1.66 -10.63
C ALA A 218 1.93 1.27 -9.18
N GLY A 219 2.72 0.21 -8.99
CA GLY A 219 2.90 -0.42 -7.69
C GLY A 219 1.55 -0.73 -7.03
N ASP A 220 1.41 -0.29 -5.78
CA ASP A 220 0.17 -0.38 -5.01
C ASP A 220 -0.67 0.90 -5.06
N GLN A 221 -0.30 1.90 -5.86
CA GLN A 221 -1.09 3.13 -5.98
C GLN A 221 -2.37 2.94 -6.79
N LEU A 222 -2.44 1.89 -7.63
CA LEU A 222 -3.63 1.54 -8.40
C LEU A 222 -3.69 0.04 -8.73
N LEU A 223 -4.61 -0.67 -8.07
CA LEU A 223 -4.80 -2.11 -8.21
C LEU A 223 -6.16 -2.43 -8.84
N PRO A 224 -6.31 -3.47 -9.68
CA PRO A 224 -7.54 -3.74 -10.44
C PRO A 224 -8.68 -4.29 -9.57
N ASP A 225 -8.41 -5.35 -8.80
CA ASP A 225 -9.45 -6.13 -8.13
C ASP A 225 -9.70 -5.69 -6.69
N ILE A 226 -8.73 -5.00 -6.09
CA ILE A 226 -8.66 -4.70 -4.67
C ILE A 226 -8.41 -3.21 -4.46
N SER A 227 -8.86 -2.67 -3.32
CA SER A 227 -8.39 -1.36 -2.86
C SER A 227 -7.06 -1.55 -2.13
N SER A 228 -6.15 -0.63 -2.33
CA SER A 228 -4.92 -0.56 -1.53
C SER A 228 -5.25 -0.15 -0.09
N SER A 229 -4.43 -0.64 0.83
CA SER A 229 -4.54 -0.28 2.24
C SER A 229 -4.17 1.19 2.44
N ILE A 230 -4.95 1.93 3.21
CA ILE A 230 -4.68 3.34 3.56
C ILE A 230 -4.86 3.40 5.06
N PHE A 231 -3.79 3.49 5.84
CA PHE A 231 -3.92 3.42 7.29
C PHE A 231 -3.10 4.46 8.02
N VAL A 232 -3.69 4.96 9.10
CA VAL A 232 -3.02 5.71 10.16
C VAL A 232 -2.43 4.70 11.14
N ASN A 233 -1.23 5.00 11.65
CA ASN A 233 -0.57 4.20 12.68
C ASN A 233 -0.11 5.09 13.83
N GLU A 234 0.48 4.48 14.85
CA GLU A 234 0.89 5.13 16.09
C GLU A 234 2.07 6.11 15.96
N ILE A 235 2.83 6.07 14.85
CA ILE A 235 3.93 7.02 14.59
C ILE A 235 3.36 8.38 14.19
N GLU A 236 2.31 8.39 13.37
CA GLU A 236 1.69 9.60 12.85
C GLU A 236 0.16 9.55 13.06
N PRO A 237 -0.32 9.63 14.32
CA PRO A 237 -1.71 9.34 14.67
C PRO A 237 -2.73 10.35 14.10
N ASP A 238 -2.29 11.56 13.75
CA ASP A 238 -3.13 12.61 13.19
C ASP A 238 -2.94 12.76 11.66
N ALA A 239 -2.30 11.79 11.00
CA ALA A 239 -2.08 11.80 9.55
C ALA A 239 -3.40 11.85 8.75
N ASP A 240 -3.36 12.43 7.55
CA ASP A 240 -4.48 12.44 6.59
C ASP A 240 -4.13 11.69 5.30
N PRO A 241 -3.88 10.37 5.37
CA PRO A 241 -3.46 9.60 4.22
C PRO A 241 -4.58 9.44 3.19
N LEU A 242 -5.85 9.50 3.60
CA LEU A 242 -6.97 9.43 2.66
C LEU A 242 -7.01 10.66 1.73
N ARG A 243 -6.68 11.86 2.23
CA ARG A 243 -6.52 13.03 1.36
C ARG A 243 -5.41 12.84 0.32
N GLY A 244 -4.26 12.32 0.75
CA GLY A 244 -3.13 12.01 -0.15
C GLY A 244 -3.49 10.95 -1.19
N TRP A 245 -4.22 9.90 -0.77
CA TRP A 245 -4.71 8.84 -1.64
C TRP A 245 -5.64 9.36 -2.73
N LEU A 246 -6.67 10.13 -2.36
CA LEU A 246 -7.63 10.70 -3.31
C LEU A 246 -6.94 11.69 -4.27
N ALA A 247 -6.00 12.50 -3.79
CA ALA A 247 -5.20 13.38 -4.65
C ALA A 247 -4.35 12.57 -5.65
N SER A 248 -3.77 11.46 -5.21
CA SER A 248 -2.97 10.56 -6.05
C SER A 248 -3.81 9.85 -7.11
N LEU A 249 -5.01 9.38 -6.74
CA LEU A 249 -5.96 8.81 -7.70
C LEU A 249 -6.39 9.82 -8.78
N ASN A 250 -6.54 11.10 -8.43
CA ASN A 250 -6.82 12.17 -9.40
C ASN A 250 -5.61 12.47 -10.31
N LYS A 251 -4.39 12.41 -9.76
CA LYS A 251 -3.16 12.57 -10.54
C LYS A 251 -3.02 11.45 -11.58
N LEU A 252 -3.27 10.20 -11.17
CA LEU A 252 -3.20 9.03 -12.04
C LEU A 252 -4.32 9.00 -13.08
N SER A 253 -5.56 9.38 -12.74
CA SER A 253 -6.66 9.42 -13.70
C SER A 253 -6.56 10.54 -14.73
N ALA A 254 -5.64 11.49 -14.57
CA ALA A 254 -5.32 12.48 -15.59
C ALA A 254 -4.48 11.91 -16.76
N LEU A 255 -3.94 10.70 -16.62
CA LEU A 255 -3.26 9.99 -17.70
C LEU A 255 -4.27 9.55 -18.79
N PRO A 256 -3.81 9.28 -20.03
CA PRO A 256 -4.66 8.75 -21.09
C PRO A 256 -5.39 7.48 -20.65
N ASP A 257 -6.68 7.35 -20.97
CA ASP A 257 -7.51 6.22 -20.48
C ASP A 257 -7.07 4.86 -21.04
N ASP A 258 -6.41 4.88 -22.21
CA ASP A 258 -5.79 3.71 -22.85
C ASP A 258 -4.43 3.32 -22.25
N THR A 259 -3.96 4.03 -21.21
CA THR A 259 -2.76 3.66 -20.44
C THR A 259 -2.89 2.23 -19.92
N GLN A 260 -1.90 1.42 -20.24
CA GLN A 260 -1.75 0.07 -19.73
C GLN A 260 -1.16 0.14 -18.32
N VAL A 261 -1.90 -0.35 -17.35
CA VAL A 261 -1.51 -0.37 -15.93
C VAL A 261 -0.88 -1.72 -15.60
N LEU A 262 0.31 -1.64 -15.02
CA LEU A 262 1.14 -2.73 -14.53
C LEU A 262 1.14 -2.66 -12.99
N PRO A 263 0.16 -3.28 -12.31
CA PRO A 263 0.00 -3.21 -10.86
C PRO A 263 0.84 -4.28 -10.14
N SER A 264 1.21 -4.01 -8.89
CA SER A 264 1.92 -5.00 -8.06
C SER A 264 1.05 -6.19 -7.63
N HIS A 265 -0.28 -6.09 -7.73
CA HIS A 265 -1.19 -7.22 -7.49
C HIS A 265 -2.29 -7.29 -8.55
N GLY A 266 -2.74 -8.51 -8.85
CA GLY A 266 -3.79 -8.77 -9.85
C GLY A 266 -3.25 -8.84 -11.28
N GLY A 267 -4.15 -8.63 -12.25
CA GLY A 267 -3.81 -8.64 -13.68
C GLY A 267 -3.47 -7.26 -14.23
N LEU A 268 -2.73 -7.23 -15.33
CA LEU A 268 -2.49 -5.99 -16.10
C LEU A 268 -3.78 -5.56 -16.77
N PHE A 269 -4.09 -4.26 -16.74
CA PHE A 269 -5.38 -3.77 -17.22
C PHE A 269 -5.31 -2.39 -17.88
N VAL A 270 -6.36 -2.04 -18.61
CA VAL A 270 -6.67 -0.71 -19.13
C VAL A 270 -7.99 -0.23 -18.52
N GLY A 271 -8.14 1.09 -18.35
CA GLY A 271 -9.29 1.72 -17.71
C GLY A 271 -8.93 2.44 -16.41
N ILE A 272 -7.85 3.23 -16.44
CA ILE A 272 -7.33 3.95 -15.27
C ILE A 272 -8.35 4.94 -14.69
N GLN A 273 -9.14 5.61 -15.54
CA GLN A 273 -10.14 6.58 -15.10
C GLN A 273 -11.33 5.89 -14.43
N GLN A 274 -11.81 4.81 -15.04
CA GLN A 274 -12.87 3.99 -14.49
C GLN A 274 -12.46 3.41 -13.13
N ARG A 275 -11.24 2.87 -13.03
CA ARG A 275 -10.74 2.31 -11.77
C ARG A 275 -10.62 3.37 -10.67
N SER A 276 -10.10 4.55 -11.01
CA SER A 276 -10.01 5.68 -10.09
C SER A 276 -11.41 6.10 -9.58
N LYS A 277 -12.42 6.15 -10.44
CA LYS A 277 -13.82 6.46 -10.07
C LYS A 277 -14.42 5.43 -9.13
N GLU A 278 -14.15 4.14 -9.35
CA GLU A 278 -14.59 3.06 -8.46
C GLU A 278 -14.00 3.21 -7.06
N LEU A 279 -12.71 3.50 -6.95
CA LEU A 279 -12.03 3.71 -5.67
C LEU A 279 -12.53 4.98 -4.95
N HIS A 280 -12.75 6.08 -5.67
CA HIS A 280 -13.39 7.27 -5.10
C HIS A 280 -14.78 6.95 -4.54
N THR A 281 -15.58 6.20 -5.30
CA THR A 281 -16.93 5.79 -4.87
C THR A 281 -16.88 4.90 -3.63
N LEU A 282 -15.92 3.97 -3.57
CA LEU A 282 -15.71 3.11 -2.40
C LEU A 282 -15.43 3.92 -1.14
N HIS A 283 -14.47 4.84 -1.19
CA HIS A 283 -14.14 5.67 -0.02
C HIS A 283 -15.28 6.61 0.37
N GLN A 284 -16.00 7.18 -0.61
CA GLN A 284 -17.17 7.99 -0.32
C GLN A 284 -18.26 7.21 0.41
N LYS A 285 -18.51 5.95 0.01
CA LYS A 285 -19.47 5.06 0.71
C LYS A 285 -19.05 4.81 2.17
N ARG A 286 -17.75 4.59 2.42
CA ARG A 286 -17.20 4.40 3.78
C ARG A 286 -17.33 5.66 4.63
N LEU A 287 -17.00 6.83 4.07
CA LEU A 287 -17.19 8.12 4.74
C LEU A 287 -18.66 8.34 5.16
N ASN A 288 -19.60 8.08 4.24
CA ASN A 288 -21.03 8.21 4.53
C ASN A 288 -21.45 7.24 5.63
N ARG A 289 -20.99 5.98 5.58
CA ARG A 289 -21.31 4.97 6.60
C ARG A 289 -20.85 5.39 8.01
N LEU A 290 -19.69 6.02 8.13
CA LEU A 290 -19.19 6.55 9.41
C LEU A 290 -20.08 7.68 9.93
N LEU A 291 -20.44 8.62 9.07
CA LEU A 291 -21.34 9.74 9.41
C LEU A 291 -22.72 9.23 9.84
N ASP A 292 -23.29 8.26 9.13
CA ASP A 292 -24.57 7.64 9.48
C ASP A 292 -24.49 6.92 10.83
N THR A 293 -23.39 6.21 11.10
CA THR A 293 -23.17 5.53 12.39
C THR A 293 -23.18 6.53 13.55
N LEU A 294 -22.49 7.65 13.40
CA LEU A 294 -22.43 8.70 14.43
C LEU A 294 -23.78 9.43 14.60
N LYS A 295 -24.55 9.57 13.52
CA LYS A 295 -25.90 10.13 13.59
C LYS A 295 -26.84 9.22 14.39
N ASP A 296 -26.72 7.91 14.21
CA ASP A 296 -27.62 6.93 14.83
C ASP A 296 -27.20 6.60 16.28
N GLN A 297 -25.91 6.55 16.58
CA GLN A 297 -25.37 6.06 17.86
C GLN A 297 -24.80 7.17 18.76
N GLY A 298 -24.66 8.40 18.25
CA GLY A 298 -23.99 9.48 18.96
C GLY A 298 -22.47 9.28 18.98
N ASP A 299 -21.84 9.69 20.08
CA ASP A 299 -20.39 9.67 20.24
C ASP A 299 -19.86 8.23 20.23
N CYS A 300 -18.94 7.93 19.31
CA CYS A 300 -18.37 6.58 19.13
C CYS A 300 -16.85 6.60 19.20
N SER A 301 -16.26 5.55 19.78
CA SER A 301 -14.81 5.31 19.70
C SER A 301 -14.40 4.85 18.29
N LEU A 302 -13.10 4.90 17.99
CA LEU A 302 -12.57 4.37 16.73
C LEU A 302 -12.88 2.89 16.57
N TYR A 303 -12.80 2.09 17.64
CA TYR A 303 -13.12 0.67 17.59
C TYR A 303 -14.59 0.43 17.20
N GLN A 304 -15.54 1.18 17.77
CA GLN A 304 -16.96 1.08 17.42
C GLN A 304 -17.20 1.44 15.95
N LEU A 305 -16.55 2.49 15.46
CA LEU A 305 -16.63 2.93 14.07
C LEU A 305 -16.00 1.91 13.11
N MET A 306 -14.89 1.29 13.49
CA MET A 306 -14.28 0.21 12.72
C MET A 306 -15.24 -0.98 12.60
N ARG A 307 -15.94 -1.35 13.67
CA ARG A 307 -16.95 -2.42 13.64
C ARG A 307 -18.17 -2.08 12.76
N SER A 308 -18.47 -0.79 12.54
CA SER A 308 -19.56 -0.37 11.65
C SER A 308 -19.21 -0.44 10.16
N LEU A 309 -17.92 -0.35 9.82
CA LEU A 309 -17.37 -0.58 8.48
C LEU A 309 -17.06 -2.06 8.22
N PHE A 310 -16.53 -2.75 9.23
CA PHE A 310 -16.03 -4.12 9.15
C PHE A 310 -16.73 -5.00 10.20
N SER A 311 -17.89 -5.53 9.85
CA SER A 311 -18.76 -6.26 10.78
C SER A 311 -18.33 -7.69 11.08
N ARG A 312 -17.50 -8.31 10.23
CA ARG A 312 -17.04 -9.70 10.39
C ARG A 312 -15.93 -9.81 11.44
N GLU A 313 -15.75 -11.00 12.00
CA GLU A 313 -14.57 -11.28 12.82
C GLU A 313 -13.32 -11.29 11.94
N MET A 314 -12.23 -10.76 12.48
CA MET A 314 -10.97 -10.59 11.77
C MET A 314 -9.83 -11.13 12.64
N ASN A 315 -8.79 -11.66 12.00
CA ASN A 315 -7.55 -11.97 12.70
C ASN A 315 -6.84 -10.68 13.16
N ALA A 316 -5.75 -10.82 13.92
CA ALA A 316 -5.02 -9.68 14.48
C ALA A 316 -4.53 -8.69 13.40
N MET A 317 -3.94 -9.20 12.30
CA MET A 317 -3.43 -8.37 11.20
C MET A 317 -4.55 -7.56 10.55
N ASN A 318 -5.64 -8.23 10.19
CA ASN A 318 -6.79 -7.59 9.55
C ASN A 318 -7.46 -6.58 10.48
N THR A 319 -7.52 -6.86 11.78
CA THR A 319 -8.05 -5.90 12.76
C THR A 319 -7.17 -4.66 12.87
N MET A 320 -5.85 -4.83 12.87
CA MET A 320 -4.88 -3.74 12.86
C MET A 320 -5.04 -2.84 11.62
N LEU A 321 -5.11 -3.44 10.43
CA LEU A 321 -5.33 -2.74 9.17
C LEU A 321 -6.69 -2.02 9.15
N ALA A 322 -7.76 -2.67 9.59
CA ALA A 322 -9.10 -2.09 9.63
C ALA A 322 -9.19 -0.90 10.60
N LEU A 323 -8.52 -0.97 11.76
CA LEU A 323 -8.44 0.15 12.71
C LEU A 323 -7.73 1.34 12.08
N GLY A 324 -6.56 1.12 11.48
CA GLY A 324 -5.81 2.18 10.83
C GLY A 324 -6.53 2.77 9.62
N GLU A 325 -7.25 1.95 8.84
CA GLU A 325 -8.08 2.43 7.73
C GLU A 325 -9.29 3.22 8.21
N THR A 326 -9.93 2.79 9.28
CA THR A 326 -11.00 3.58 9.90
C THR A 326 -10.46 4.93 10.39
N ALA A 327 -9.28 4.95 11.02
CA ALA A 327 -8.63 6.17 11.49
C ALA A 327 -8.30 7.13 10.34
N ALA A 328 -7.85 6.61 9.18
CA ALA A 328 -7.63 7.43 7.99
C ALA A 328 -8.91 8.16 7.53
N HIS A 329 -10.05 7.48 7.54
CA HIS A 329 -11.33 8.09 7.19
C HIS A 329 -11.81 9.09 8.26
N ILE A 330 -11.56 8.81 9.54
CA ILE A 330 -11.89 9.74 10.63
C ILE A 330 -11.04 11.01 10.57
N ASN A 331 -9.73 10.89 10.39
CA ASN A 331 -8.83 12.05 10.27
C ASN A 331 -9.18 12.92 9.07
N TYR A 332 -9.55 12.31 7.94
CA TYR A 332 -10.08 13.04 6.79
C TYR A 332 -11.34 13.86 7.15
N LEU A 333 -12.29 13.26 7.86
CA LEU A 333 -13.52 13.95 8.29
C LEU A 333 -13.26 15.04 9.34
N LEU A 334 -12.31 14.84 10.26
CA LEU A 334 -11.84 15.85 11.22
C LEU A 334 -11.25 17.06 10.48
N ASN A 335 -10.37 16.83 9.50
CA ASN A 335 -9.77 17.90 8.69
C ASN A 335 -10.80 18.63 7.82
N LYS A 336 -11.88 17.94 7.42
CA LYS A 336 -13.05 18.55 6.76
C LYS A 336 -14.02 19.24 7.72
N LYS A 337 -13.71 19.28 9.03
CA LYS A 337 -14.55 19.87 10.09
C LYS A 337 -15.97 19.28 10.13
N LYS A 338 -16.08 17.98 9.81
CA LYS A 338 -17.34 17.23 9.89
C LYS A 338 -17.49 16.54 11.24
N LEU A 339 -16.35 16.23 11.88
CA LEU A 339 -16.29 15.59 13.18
C LEU A 339 -15.52 16.46 14.18
N GLU A 340 -15.76 16.22 15.46
CA GLU A 340 -14.96 16.69 16.58
C GLU A 340 -14.44 15.49 17.37
N LYS A 341 -13.19 15.59 17.86
CA LYS A 341 -12.55 14.63 18.75
C LYS A 341 -12.83 15.04 20.20
N GLN A 342 -13.24 14.08 21.04
CA GLN A 342 -13.48 14.29 22.46
C GLN A 342 -12.80 13.20 23.30
N ILE A 343 -12.58 13.48 24.59
CA ILE A 343 -12.15 12.48 25.56
C ILE A 343 -13.37 12.16 26.41
N SER A 344 -13.80 10.90 26.40
CA SER A 344 -14.89 10.39 27.21
C SER A 344 -14.56 10.60 28.70
N ALA A 345 -15.44 11.31 29.41
CA ALA A 345 -15.27 11.60 30.82
C ALA A 345 -15.25 10.33 31.70
N ASP A 346 -15.93 9.26 31.26
CA ASP A 346 -16.12 8.04 32.05
C ASP A 346 -14.98 7.04 31.89
N LYS A 347 -14.36 6.97 30.70
CA LYS A 347 -13.38 5.94 30.34
C LYS A 347 -11.99 6.48 29.96
N GLY A 348 -11.85 7.78 29.75
CA GLY A 348 -10.62 8.39 29.24
C GLY A 348 -10.30 8.01 27.78
N GLU A 349 -11.25 7.38 27.08
CA GLU A 349 -11.12 6.98 25.68
C GLU A 349 -11.45 8.14 24.74
N ILE A 350 -10.83 8.16 23.57
CA ILE A 350 -11.12 9.08 22.48
C ILE A 350 -12.42 8.64 21.81
N THR A 351 -13.38 9.58 21.73
CA THR A 351 -14.61 9.44 20.95
C THR A 351 -14.70 10.52 19.90
N TYR A 352 -15.47 10.23 18.85
CA TYR A 352 -15.75 11.15 17.75
C TYR A 352 -17.24 11.44 17.72
N ARG A 353 -17.59 12.69 17.40
CA ARG A 353 -18.98 13.12 17.25
C ARG A 353 -19.14 14.02 16.05
N LEU A 354 -20.36 14.11 15.52
CA LEU A 354 -20.68 15.06 14.44
C LEU A 354 -20.50 16.50 14.93
N THR A 355 -19.85 17.32 14.12
CA THR A 355 -19.88 18.77 14.34
C THR A 355 -21.30 19.24 14.03
N PHE A 356 -21.99 19.80 15.03
CA PHE A 356 -23.21 20.54 14.76
C PHE A 356 -22.81 21.76 13.94
N ALA A 357 -23.30 21.87 12.71
CA ALA A 357 -23.31 23.17 12.07
C ALA A 357 -24.08 24.07 13.05
N ILE A 358 -23.40 25.06 13.62
CA ILE A 358 -24.11 26.22 14.13
C ILE A 358 -24.70 26.82 12.85
N ASP A 359 -25.92 26.41 12.50
CA ASP A 359 -26.80 27.27 11.74
C ASP A 359 -26.81 28.54 12.59
N SER A 360 -26.09 29.54 12.10
CA SER A 360 -25.96 30.83 12.76
C SER A 360 -27.37 31.37 12.99
N LEU A 361 -27.84 31.20 14.21
CA LEU A 361 -28.86 32.03 14.84
C LEU A 361 -28.35 33.47 14.80
N THR A 362 -28.69 34.21 13.74
CA THR A 362 -29.28 35.56 13.74
C THR A 362 -29.29 36.17 12.35
#